data_AF-A0A951F9P0-F1
#
_entry.id   AF-A0A951F9P0-F1
#
_cell.length_a   1.000
_cell.length_b   1.000
_cell.length_c   1.000
_cell.angle_alpha   90.00
_cell.angle_beta   90.00
_cell.angle_gamma   90.00
#
_symmetry.space_group_name_H-M   'P 1'
#
loop_
_entity.id
_entity.type
_entity.pdbx_description
1 polymer ?
#
loop_
_entity_poly.entity_id
_entity_poly.type
_entity_poly.pdbx_seq_one_letter_code
_entity_poly.pdbx_strand_id
1 'polypeptide(L)'
;MEELLIVIHTLTHEMRAYELAILVVLSLCSFSLAAEMHGRWLAVRGIKIQAVYCGVLSFVCLWALLVIHPRQILGGSGLALALSVPAGLVLGAVAGRIDRAVIRHSNRQHLRQTYKATLSRQADLRARRPTQPLRPRVTPAVALVDGRRTLGLQRIQQNAWQPQSGHEFGLWGVITVAVLEELIYRGFLVAVCFLLPGPLLIGLALAGTVAVFALSHIWFGWVHVVAKLPLGIVALLAVLTLGTVLPAVIGHVFFNVKVWHDVRTMR
;
A
#
# COMPACT_ATOMS: atom_id res chain seq x y z
N MET A 1 41.49 -39.21 4.56
CA MET A 1 40.74 -38.06 4.03
C MET A 1 39.87 -37.57 5.16
N GLU A 2 40.33 -36.54 5.87
CA GLU A 2 39.53 -35.88 6.89
C GLU A 2 38.46 -35.05 6.17
N GLU A 3 37.19 -35.40 6.36
CA GLU A 3 36.07 -34.59 5.88
C GLU A 3 36.08 -33.28 6.66
N LEU A 4 36.39 -32.19 5.96
CA LEU A 4 36.35 -30.83 6.49
C LEU A 4 34.88 -30.46 6.74
N LEU A 5 34.37 -30.84 7.91
CA LEU A 5 33.03 -30.51 8.39
C LEU A 5 32.96 -29.00 8.61
N ILE A 6 32.47 -28.27 7.62
CA ILE A 6 32.15 -26.84 7.76
C ILE A 6 30.93 -26.75 8.67
N VAL A 7 31.17 -26.61 9.97
CA VAL A 7 30.13 -26.34 10.96
C VAL A 7 29.71 -24.88 10.82
N ILE A 8 28.68 -24.62 10.02
CA ILE A 8 28.07 -23.29 9.95
C ILE A 8 27.35 -23.05 11.27
N HIS A 9 27.96 -22.24 12.15
CA HIS A 9 27.31 -21.77 13.38
C HIS A 9 26.17 -20.81 13.02
N THR A 10 24.96 -21.35 12.91
CA THR A 10 23.73 -20.56 12.87
C THR A 10 23.32 -20.21 14.31
N LEU A 11 22.83 -18.99 14.54
CA LEU A 11 22.43 -18.50 15.87
C LEU A 11 21.27 -19.30 16.49
N THR A 12 20.52 -20.05 15.67
CA THR A 12 19.52 -21.06 16.07
C THR A 12 19.56 -22.22 15.08
N HIS A 13 19.49 -23.47 15.56
CA HIS A 13 19.56 -24.69 14.72
C HIS A 13 18.40 -24.85 13.70
N GLU A 14 17.40 -23.97 13.73
CA GLU A 14 16.20 -24.08 12.91
C GLU A 14 16.30 -23.20 11.65
N MET A 15 16.77 -23.77 10.53
CA MET A 15 16.77 -23.13 9.20
C MET A 15 15.43 -22.46 8.85
N ARG A 16 14.32 -23.05 9.31
CA ARG A 16 12.96 -22.56 9.11
C ARG A 16 12.72 -21.16 9.68
N ALA A 17 13.34 -20.81 10.81
CA ALA A 17 13.16 -19.50 11.42
C ALA A 17 13.76 -18.39 10.54
N TYR A 18 14.92 -18.66 9.91
CA TYR A 18 15.55 -17.74 8.97
C TYR A 18 14.73 -17.58 7.68
N GLU A 19 14.20 -18.68 7.14
CA GLU A 19 13.33 -18.64 5.96
C GLU A 19 12.08 -17.79 6.21
N LEU A 20 11.43 -17.98 7.36
CA LEU A 20 10.27 -17.18 7.76
C LEU A 20 10.63 -15.71 7.94
N ALA A 21 11.76 -15.40 8.58
CA ALA A 21 12.23 -14.02 8.75
C ALA A 21 12.49 -13.33 7.40
N ILE A 22 13.15 -14.03 6.47
CA ILE A 22 13.39 -13.53 5.10
C ILE A 22 12.07 -13.28 4.38
N LEU A 23 11.14 -14.24 4.42
CA LEU A 23 9.83 -14.11 3.78
C LEU A 23 9.00 -12.97 4.38
N VAL A 24 9.04 -12.77 5.70
CA VAL A 24 8.39 -11.63 6.36
C VAL A 24 9.00 -10.34 5.82
N VAL A 25 10.33 -10.18 5.84
CA VAL A 25 10.98 -8.96 5.33
C VAL A 25 10.61 -8.70 3.87
N LEU A 26 10.68 -9.72 3.00
CA LEU A 26 10.30 -9.62 1.59
C LEU A 26 8.82 -9.23 1.42
N SER A 27 7.93 -9.79 2.23
CA SER A 27 6.50 -9.44 2.23
C SER A 27 6.27 -7.97 2.57
N LEU A 28 6.94 -7.46 3.60
CA LEU A 28 6.79 -6.07 4.07
C LEU A 28 7.46 -5.07 3.09
N CYS A 29 8.46 -5.47 2.32
CA CYS A 29 9.19 -4.60 1.40
C CYS A 29 8.90 -4.84 -0.10
N SER A 30 7.93 -5.71 -0.43
CA SER A 30 7.66 -6.16 -1.81
C SER A 30 7.48 -5.00 -2.81
N PHE A 31 6.81 -3.92 -2.42
CA PHE A 31 6.63 -2.76 -3.29
C PHE A 31 7.94 -1.99 -3.52
N SER A 32 8.69 -1.70 -2.45
CA SER A 32 9.99 -1.03 -2.55
C SER A 32 10.98 -1.84 -3.39
N LEU A 33 10.99 -3.17 -3.21
CA LEU A 33 11.79 -4.07 -4.03
C LEU A 33 11.39 -4.00 -5.50
N ALA A 34 10.08 -4.06 -5.81
CA ALA A 34 9.60 -3.93 -7.17
C ALA A 34 9.94 -2.56 -7.80
N ALA A 35 9.85 -1.47 -7.02
CA ALA A 35 10.20 -0.13 -7.46
C ALA A 35 11.70 0.00 -7.80
N GLU A 36 12.58 -0.54 -6.95
CA GLU A 36 14.03 -0.58 -7.22
C GLU A 36 14.36 -1.45 -8.44
N MET A 37 13.79 -2.65 -8.53
CA MET A 37 13.97 -3.55 -9.68
C MET A 37 13.53 -2.88 -10.98
N HIS A 38 12.37 -2.23 -10.96
CA HIS A 38 11.84 -1.51 -12.10
C HIS A 38 12.75 -0.34 -12.48
N GLY A 39 13.06 0.55 -11.54
CA GLY A 39 13.85 1.75 -11.81
C GLY A 39 15.26 1.45 -12.32
N ARG A 40 15.91 0.42 -11.80
CA ARG A 40 17.29 0.07 -12.17
C ARG A 40 17.40 -0.68 -13.49
N TRP A 41 16.50 -1.61 -13.77
CA TRP A 41 16.72 -2.60 -14.85
C TRP A 41 15.60 -2.69 -15.87
N LEU A 42 14.35 -2.46 -15.48
CA LEU A 42 13.19 -2.84 -16.31
C LEU A 42 12.49 -1.63 -16.93
N ALA A 43 12.65 -0.44 -16.37
CA ALA A 43 12.13 0.82 -16.91
C ALA A 43 12.71 1.10 -18.30
N VAL A 44 14.02 0.88 -18.49
CA VAL A 44 14.69 1.04 -19.80
C VAL A 44 14.20 0.04 -20.87
N ARG A 45 13.53 -1.04 -20.44
CA ARG A 45 12.91 -2.04 -21.32
C ARG A 45 11.42 -1.80 -21.54
N GLY A 46 10.86 -0.70 -21.02
CA GLY A 46 9.44 -0.38 -21.14
C GLY A 46 8.51 -1.32 -20.36
N ILE A 47 9.03 -2.12 -19.43
CA ILE A 47 8.20 -3.02 -18.62
C ILE A 47 7.47 -2.19 -17.56
N LYS A 48 6.15 -2.32 -17.50
CA LYS A 48 5.30 -1.60 -16.53
C LYS A 48 5.63 -2.02 -15.09
N ILE A 49 5.75 -1.05 -14.18
CA ILE A 49 5.96 -1.29 -12.73
C ILE A 49 4.99 -2.29 -12.13
N GLN A 50 3.72 -2.29 -12.56
CA GLN A 50 2.72 -3.23 -12.09
C GLN A 50 3.10 -4.69 -12.37
N ALA A 51 3.65 -4.98 -13.55
CA ALA A 51 4.06 -6.34 -13.90
C ALA A 51 5.23 -6.80 -13.01
N VAL A 52 6.18 -5.91 -12.73
CA VAL A 52 7.29 -6.17 -11.80
C VAL A 52 6.77 -6.44 -10.40
N TYR A 53 5.82 -5.62 -9.92
CA TYR A 53 5.23 -5.79 -8.59
C TYR A 53 4.45 -7.11 -8.46
N CYS A 54 3.60 -7.45 -9.45
CA CYS A 54 2.95 -8.76 -9.52
C CYS A 54 3.97 -9.91 -9.51
N GLY A 55 5.09 -9.77 -10.23
CA GLY A 55 6.15 -10.76 -10.25
C GLY A 55 6.78 -10.97 -8.87
N VAL A 56 7.12 -9.88 -8.17
CA VAL A 56 7.65 -9.94 -6.79
C VAL A 56 6.65 -10.58 -5.84
N LEU A 57 5.40 -10.12 -5.84
CA LEU A 57 4.36 -10.69 -4.99
C LEU A 57 4.10 -12.17 -5.29
N SER A 58 4.10 -12.57 -6.56
CA SER A 58 3.92 -13.99 -6.95
C SER A 58 5.06 -14.85 -6.44
N PHE A 59 6.31 -14.38 -6.57
CA PHE A 59 7.47 -15.08 -6.03
C PHE A 59 7.36 -15.25 -4.50
N VAL A 60 7.01 -14.19 -3.77
CA VAL A 60 6.82 -14.24 -2.32
C VAL A 60 5.67 -15.18 -1.94
N CYS A 61 4.54 -15.13 -2.65
CA CYS A 61 3.41 -16.05 -2.42
C CYS A 61 3.80 -17.51 -2.63
N LEU A 62 4.48 -17.83 -3.74
CA LEU A 62 4.90 -19.20 -4.06
C LEU A 62 5.88 -19.72 -3.00
N TRP A 63 6.86 -18.90 -2.62
CA TRP A 63 7.82 -19.28 -1.57
C TRP A 63 7.13 -19.43 -0.20
N ALA A 64 6.19 -18.55 0.14
CA ALA A 64 5.39 -18.69 1.35
C ALA A 64 4.56 -19.99 1.37
N LEU A 65 4.00 -20.42 0.24
CA LEU A 65 3.26 -21.69 0.12
C LEU A 65 4.16 -22.93 0.22
N LEU A 66 5.46 -22.79 -0.05
CA LEU A 66 6.44 -23.86 0.17
C LEU A 66 6.85 -23.98 1.64
N VAL A 67 6.95 -22.84 2.35
CA VAL A 67 7.37 -22.79 3.76
C VAL A 67 6.21 -23.03 4.74
N ILE A 68 5.00 -22.59 4.38
CA ILE A 68 3.77 -22.74 5.16
C ILE A 68 2.79 -23.63 4.40
N HIS A 69 2.25 -24.64 5.08
CA HIS A 69 1.32 -25.59 4.48
C HIS A 69 0.09 -24.86 3.91
N PRO A 70 -0.31 -25.07 2.64
CA PRO A 70 -1.40 -24.32 1.99
C PRO A 70 -2.73 -24.32 2.75
N ARG A 71 -3.05 -25.40 3.48
CA ARG A 71 -4.25 -25.47 4.35
C ARG A 71 -4.27 -24.40 5.45
N GLN A 72 -3.11 -23.90 5.91
CA GLN A 72 -3.07 -22.82 6.91
C GLN A 72 -3.41 -21.46 6.31
N ILE A 73 -3.24 -21.30 4.99
CA ILE A 73 -3.54 -20.05 4.27
C ILE A 73 -4.95 -20.10 3.69
N LEU A 74 -5.26 -21.18 2.96
CA LEU A 74 -6.52 -21.31 2.23
C LEU A 74 -7.65 -21.81 3.13
N GLY A 75 -7.37 -22.73 4.05
CA GLY A 75 -8.21 -23.14 5.19
C GLY A 75 -9.73 -23.25 4.97
N GLY A 76 -10.47 -23.20 6.07
CA GLY A 76 -11.92 -23.17 6.09
C GLY A 76 -12.62 -24.53 6.03
N SER A 77 -13.75 -24.61 6.73
CA SER A 77 -14.74 -25.69 6.52
C SER A 77 -15.52 -25.43 5.22
N GLY A 78 -16.23 -26.44 4.70
CA GLY A 78 -17.11 -26.25 3.53
C GLY A 78 -18.13 -25.13 3.73
N LEU A 79 -18.65 -24.98 4.95
CA LEU A 79 -19.52 -23.86 5.34
C LEU A 79 -18.79 -22.51 5.28
N ALA A 80 -17.57 -22.43 5.80
CA ALA A 80 -16.78 -21.20 5.75
C ALA A 80 -16.50 -20.76 4.30
N LEU A 81 -16.20 -21.70 3.41
CA LEU A 81 -16.02 -21.43 1.98
C LEU A 81 -17.30 -20.90 1.33
N ALA A 82 -18.45 -21.51 1.64
CA ALA A 82 -19.75 -21.04 1.14
C ALA A 82 -20.08 -19.62 1.64
N LEU A 83 -19.79 -19.32 2.91
CA LEU A 83 -20.02 -17.99 3.49
C LEU A 83 -18.99 -16.93 3.05
N SER A 84 -17.85 -17.34 2.52
CA SER A 84 -16.77 -16.41 2.12
C SER A 84 -17.18 -15.49 0.98
N VAL A 85 -17.99 -15.97 0.04
CA VAL A 85 -18.48 -15.16 -1.09
C VAL A 85 -19.38 -14.01 -0.63
N PRO A 86 -20.52 -14.25 0.06
CA PRO A 86 -21.36 -13.16 0.52
C PRO A 86 -20.63 -12.26 1.54
N ALA A 87 -19.83 -12.83 2.44
CA ALA A 87 -19.03 -12.05 3.39
C ALA A 87 -18.05 -11.11 2.67
N GLY A 88 -17.34 -11.61 1.65
CA GLY A 88 -16.41 -10.82 0.85
C GLY A 88 -17.08 -9.69 0.09
N LEU A 89 -18.25 -9.93 -0.53
CA LEU A 89 -19.00 -8.89 -1.22
C LEU A 89 -19.46 -7.77 -0.28
N VAL A 90 -19.99 -8.14 0.90
CA VAL A 90 -20.39 -7.18 1.94
C VAL A 90 -19.17 -6.38 2.41
N LEU A 91 -18.05 -7.06 2.68
CA LEU A 91 -16.79 -6.43 3.08
C LEU A 91 -16.33 -5.40 2.05
N GLY A 92 -16.25 -5.79 0.77
CA GLY A 92 -15.82 -4.90 -0.31
C GLY A 92 -16.75 -3.69 -0.48
N ALA A 93 -18.06 -3.88 -0.32
CA ALA A 93 -19.03 -2.79 -0.37
C ALA A 93 -18.89 -1.80 0.80
N VAL A 94 -18.71 -2.32 2.03
CA VAL A 94 -18.49 -1.52 3.24
C VAL A 94 -17.17 -0.75 3.13
N ALA A 95 -16.08 -1.43 2.78
CA ALA A 95 -14.78 -0.80 2.56
C ALA A 95 -14.86 0.32 1.52
N GLY A 96 -15.54 0.08 0.39
CA GLY A 96 -15.76 1.10 -0.64
C GLY A 96 -16.56 2.33 -0.15
N ARG A 97 -17.51 2.15 0.78
CA ARG A 97 -18.24 3.28 1.37
C ARG A 97 -17.35 4.08 2.32
N ILE A 98 -16.56 3.40 3.15
CA ILE A 98 -15.65 4.02 4.11
C ILE A 98 -14.55 4.79 3.38
N ASP A 99 -13.90 4.17 2.39
CA ASP A 99 -12.85 4.80 1.57
C ASP A 99 -13.35 6.11 0.93
N ARG A 100 -14.51 6.06 0.25
CA ARG A 100 -15.16 7.26 -0.30
C ARG A 100 -15.52 8.29 0.77
N ALA A 101 -15.88 7.88 1.99
CA ALA A 101 -16.18 8.82 3.07
C ALA A 101 -14.90 9.53 3.56
N VAL A 102 -13.81 8.79 3.75
CA VAL A 102 -12.50 9.32 4.17
C VAL A 102 -11.96 10.28 3.12
N ILE A 103 -11.95 9.89 1.84
CA ILE A 103 -11.47 10.74 0.74
C ILE A 103 -12.32 12.02 0.65
N ARG A 104 -13.66 11.92 0.69
CA ARG A 104 -14.53 13.09 0.67
C ARG A 104 -14.30 14.01 1.86
N HIS A 105 -14.11 13.45 3.06
CA HIS A 105 -13.82 14.24 4.25
C HIS A 105 -12.49 14.97 4.11
N SER A 106 -11.43 14.26 3.69
CA SER A 106 -10.10 14.85 3.51
C SER A 106 -10.09 15.96 2.47
N ASN A 107 -10.74 15.75 1.31
CA ASN A 107 -10.84 16.76 0.25
C ASN A 107 -11.60 18.00 0.73
N ARG A 108 -12.66 17.83 1.52
CA ARG A 108 -13.40 18.96 2.14
C ARG A 108 -12.53 19.75 3.11
N GLN A 109 -11.71 19.08 3.92
CA GLN A 109 -10.79 19.76 4.84
C GLN A 109 -9.70 20.52 4.08
N HIS A 110 -9.11 19.90 3.05
CA HIS A 110 -8.09 20.54 2.23
C HIS A 110 -8.62 21.80 1.52
N LEU A 111 -9.81 21.72 0.92
CA LEU A 111 -10.46 22.89 0.29
C LEU A 111 -10.72 24.01 1.29
N ARG A 112 -11.16 23.68 2.52
CA ARG A 112 -11.36 24.67 3.59
C ARG A 112 -10.06 25.34 4.02
N GLN A 113 -8.98 24.57 4.13
CA GLN A 113 -7.65 25.10 4.48
C GLN A 113 -7.11 26.02 3.39
N THR A 114 -7.18 25.60 2.12
CA THR A 114 -6.75 26.41 0.97
C THR A 114 -7.56 27.70 0.86
N TYR A 115 -8.88 27.62 0.99
CA TYR A 115 -9.76 28.79 0.96
C TYR A 115 -9.42 29.79 2.08
N LYS A 116 -9.22 29.30 3.32
CA LYS A 116 -8.79 30.14 4.45
C LYS A 116 -7.45 30.81 4.19
N ALA A 117 -6.46 30.07 3.68
CA ALA A 117 -5.15 30.62 3.35
C ALA A 117 -5.23 31.70 2.27
N THR A 118 -6.07 31.52 1.24
CA THR A 118 -6.32 32.53 0.21
C THR A 118 -6.98 33.78 0.78
N LEU A 119 -7.99 33.62 1.66
CA LEU A 119 -8.64 34.75 2.32
C LEU A 119 -7.68 35.53 3.23
N SER A 120 -6.89 34.84 4.05
CA SER A 120 -5.86 35.48 4.91
C SER A 120 -4.86 36.27 4.06
N ARG A 121 -4.38 35.70 2.95
CA ARG A 121 -3.46 36.39 2.04
C ARG A 121 -4.11 37.62 1.39
N GLN A 122 -5.39 37.56 1.03
CA GLN A 122 -6.12 38.71 0.50
C GLN A 122 -6.34 39.81 1.55
N ALA A 123 -6.63 39.43 2.80
CA ALA A 123 -6.77 40.36 3.91
C ALA A 123 -5.45 41.08 4.20
N ASP A 124 -4.32 40.35 4.24
CA ASP A 124 -2.99 40.92 4.42
C ASP A 124 -2.61 41.89 3.30
N LEU A 125 -2.92 41.55 2.03
CA LEU A 125 -2.67 42.45 0.90
C LEU A 125 -3.52 43.73 0.96
N ARG A 126 -4.75 43.66 1.50
CA ARG A 126 -5.59 44.85 1.73
C ARG A 126 -5.05 45.69 2.88
N ALA A 127 -4.65 45.07 3.99
CA ALA A 127 -4.08 45.76 5.14
C ALA A 127 -2.73 46.43 4.82
N ARG A 128 -1.93 45.79 3.96
CA ARG A 128 -0.63 46.31 3.50
C ARG A 128 -0.73 47.31 2.37
N ARG A 129 -1.91 47.62 1.82
CA ARG A 129 -2.08 48.62 0.75
C ARG A 129 -1.84 49.99 1.38
N PRO A 130 -0.61 50.56 1.31
CA PRO A 130 -0.37 51.85 1.91
C PRO A 130 -1.06 52.88 1.02
N THR A 131 -1.57 53.95 1.60
CA THR A 131 -1.80 55.22 0.89
C THR A 131 -0.46 55.83 0.48
N GLN A 132 0.42 55.05 -0.16
CA GLN A 132 1.67 55.55 -0.70
C GLN A 132 1.38 56.16 -2.07
N PRO A 133 1.74 57.43 -2.29
CA PRO A 133 1.63 58.06 -3.59
C PRO A 133 2.47 57.27 -4.61
N LEU A 134 1.90 57.09 -5.80
CA LEU A 134 2.51 56.41 -6.95
C LEU A 134 3.89 57.02 -7.24
N ARG A 135 4.97 56.39 -6.76
CA ARG A 135 6.32 56.67 -7.27
C ARG A 135 6.57 55.77 -8.49
N PRO A 136 7.12 56.32 -9.59
CA PRO A 136 7.41 55.57 -10.81
C PRO A 136 8.39 54.43 -10.51
N ARG A 137 8.03 53.23 -10.97
CA ARG A 137 8.70 51.97 -10.66
C ARG A 137 9.86 51.76 -11.62
N VAL A 138 11.09 51.99 -11.16
CA VAL A 138 12.31 51.50 -11.83
C VAL A 138 12.42 50.01 -11.53
N THR A 139 12.40 49.16 -12.56
CA THR A 139 12.52 47.69 -12.46
C THR A 139 13.99 47.26 -12.33
N PRO A 140 14.45 46.73 -11.18
CA PRO A 140 15.72 46.04 -11.12
C PRO A 140 15.55 44.62 -11.66
N ALA A 141 16.20 44.35 -12.78
CA ALA A 141 16.29 43.04 -13.41
C ALA A 141 17.41 42.21 -12.79
N VAL A 142 17.24 41.69 -11.56
CA VAL A 142 18.02 40.53 -11.09
C VAL A 142 17.18 39.74 -10.08
N ALA A 143 16.45 38.73 -10.54
CA ALA A 143 15.93 37.69 -9.65
C ALA A 143 16.98 36.58 -9.59
N LEU A 144 17.81 36.59 -8.56
CA LEU A 144 18.68 35.49 -8.18
C LEU A 144 17.83 34.23 -8.01
N VAL A 145 18.01 33.28 -8.93
CA VAL A 145 17.50 31.92 -8.86
C VAL A 145 18.27 31.22 -7.75
N ASP A 146 17.73 31.31 -6.53
CA ASP A 146 18.29 30.65 -5.36
C ASP A 146 18.03 29.13 -5.49
N GLY A 147 18.98 28.46 -6.14
CA GLY A 147 18.98 27.05 -6.45
C GLY A 147 19.11 26.18 -5.20
N ARG A 148 18.07 26.15 -4.35
CA ARG A 148 17.94 25.12 -3.33
C ARG A 148 17.79 23.76 -4.02
N ARG A 149 18.86 22.96 -3.95
CA ARG A 149 18.95 21.53 -4.32
C ARG A 149 17.94 20.67 -3.53
N THR A 150 16.65 20.87 -3.74
CA THR A 150 15.55 19.98 -3.31
C THR A 150 15.10 19.04 -4.44
N LEU A 151 15.83 19.03 -5.57
CA LEU A 151 15.35 18.55 -6.86
C LEU A 151 15.69 17.08 -7.21
N GLY A 152 16.19 16.28 -6.26
CA GLY A 152 16.46 14.85 -6.48
C GLY A 152 15.25 13.98 -6.14
N LEU A 153 15.04 13.74 -4.85
CA LEU A 153 13.97 12.88 -4.34
C LEU A 153 12.58 13.42 -4.65
N GLN A 154 12.36 14.72 -4.48
CA GLN A 154 11.04 15.32 -4.72
C GLN A 154 10.68 15.32 -6.22
N ARG A 155 11.68 15.43 -7.10
CA ARG A 155 11.47 15.39 -8.56
C ARG A 155 11.29 13.96 -9.08
N ILE A 156 11.97 12.97 -8.48
CA ILE A 156 11.71 11.55 -8.73
C ILE A 156 10.31 11.18 -8.22
N GLN A 157 9.93 11.65 -7.04
CA GLN A 157 8.59 11.43 -6.48
C GLN A 157 7.49 12.12 -7.30
N GLN A 158 7.77 13.31 -7.85
CA GLN A 158 6.85 14.02 -8.74
C GLN A 158 6.82 13.48 -10.17
N ASN A 159 7.92 12.95 -10.72
CA ASN A 159 7.99 12.46 -12.11
C ASN A 159 7.67 10.97 -12.24
N ALA A 160 8.02 10.14 -11.26
CA ALA A 160 7.58 8.74 -11.22
C ALA A 160 6.07 8.64 -10.96
N TRP A 161 5.48 9.69 -10.38
CA TRP A 161 4.08 9.72 -9.95
C TRP A 161 3.33 10.99 -10.37
N GLN A 162 3.78 11.66 -11.45
CA GLN A 162 2.77 12.30 -12.29
C GLN A 162 1.83 11.14 -12.62
N PRO A 163 0.53 11.19 -12.26
CA PRO A 163 -0.40 10.15 -12.67
C PRO A 163 -0.19 10.05 -14.17
N GLN A 164 0.47 8.98 -14.62
CA GLN A 164 0.85 8.79 -16.01
C GLN A 164 -0.47 8.65 -16.76
N SER A 165 -1.05 9.81 -17.10
CA SER A 165 -2.28 10.06 -17.81
C SER A 165 -3.39 9.04 -17.57
N GLY A 166 -3.52 8.47 -16.37
CA GLY A 166 -4.50 7.42 -16.12
C GLY A 166 -4.49 6.23 -17.12
N HIS A 167 -3.43 6.04 -17.91
CA HIS A 167 -3.39 5.00 -18.92
C HIS A 167 -2.95 3.67 -18.28
N GLU A 168 -3.93 2.77 -18.16
CA GLU A 168 -3.79 1.32 -18.28
C GLU A 168 -3.29 0.49 -17.09
N PHE A 169 -3.81 0.72 -15.88
CA PHE A 169 -4.01 -0.45 -15.02
C PHE A 169 -5.08 -1.33 -15.66
N GLY A 170 -4.66 -2.46 -16.25
CA GLY A 170 -5.58 -3.46 -16.77
C GLY A 170 -6.41 -4.05 -15.63
N LEU A 171 -7.69 -4.34 -15.88
CA LEU A 171 -8.59 -4.97 -14.91
C LEU A 171 -7.94 -6.19 -14.26
N TRP A 172 -7.35 -7.05 -15.08
CA TRP A 172 -6.64 -8.25 -14.62
C TRP A 172 -5.48 -7.95 -13.69
N GLY A 173 -4.66 -6.94 -13.99
CA GLY A 173 -3.55 -6.58 -13.10
C GLY A 173 -4.04 -6.12 -11.73
N VAL A 174 -5.15 -5.37 -11.69
CA VAL A 174 -5.77 -4.89 -10.44
C VAL A 174 -6.34 -6.05 -9.61
N ILE A 175 -6.95 -7.05 -10.27
CA ILE A 175 -7.42 -8.28 -9.63
C ILE A 175 -6.24 -9.09 -9.09
N THR A 176 -5.21 -9.30 -9.90
CA THR A 176 -4.01 -10.09 -9.53
C THR A 176 -3.31 -9.50 -8.31
N VAL A 177 -3.10 -8.18 -8.28
CA VAL A 177 -2.49 -7.51 -7.11
C VAL A 177 -3.36 -7.73 -5.87
N ALA A 178 -4.67 -7.53 -5.96
CA ALA A 178 -5.57 -7.73 -4.81
C ALA A 178 -5.48 -9.16 -4.25
N VAL A 179 -5.50 -10.18 -5.12
CA VAL A 179 -5.38 -11.58 -4.72
C VAL A 179 -4.05 -11.84 -4.02
N LEU A 180 -2.94 -11.43 -4.64
CA LEU A 180 -1.60 -11.68 -4.11
C LEU A 180 -1.34 -10.94 -2.80
N GLU A 181 -1.80 -9.68 -2.68
CA GLU A 181 -1.72 -8.94 -1.43
C GLU A 181 -2.48 -9.64 -0.30
N GLU A 182 -3.70 -10.13 -0.53
CA GLU A 182 -4.43 -10.83 0.52
C GLU A 182 -3.79 -12.17 0.89
N LEU A 183 -3.26 -12.92 -0.09
CA LEU A 183 -2.50 -14.15 0.19
C LEU A 183 -1.27 -13.88 1.08
N ILE A 184 -0.56 -12.77 0.87
CA ILE A 184 0.59 -12.38 1.69
C ILE A 184 0.14 -11.85 3.05
N TYR A 185 -0.66 -10.78 3.07
CA TYR A 185 -0.97 -10.05 4.29
C TYR A 185 -1.94 -10.79 5.20
N ARG A 186 -2.93 -11.50 4.65
CA ARG A 186 -4.00 -12.18 5.41
C ARG A 186 -3.84 -13.70 5.43
N GLY A 187 -3.13 -14.26 4.45
CA GLY A 187 -2.70 -15.65 4.48
C GLY A 187 -1.41 -15.81 5.27
N PHE A 188 -0.28 -15.55 4.62
CA PHE A 188 1.06 -15.84 5.15
C PHE A 188 1.37 -15.08 6.44
N LEU A 189 1.29 -13.75 6.47
CA LEU A 189 1.68 -12.96 7.64
C LEU A 189 0.82 -13.24 8.87
N VAL A 190 -0.49 -13.45 8.69
CA VAL A 190 -1.39 -13.86 9.78
C VAL A 190 -1.01 -15.23 10.31
N ALA A 191 -0.73 -16.21 9.43
CA ALA A 191 -0.27 -17.53 9.85
C ALA A 191 1.03 -17.45 10.67
N VAL A 192 1.99 -16.62 10.25
CA VAL A 192 3.23 -16.37 11.00
C VAL A 192 2.97 -15.73 12.37
N CYS A 193 1.99 -14.84 12.49
CA CYS A 193 1.65 -14.23 13.79
C CYS A 193 1.29 -15.29 14.84
N PHE A 194 0.60 -16.38 14.43
CA PHE A 194 0.21 -17.47 15.34
C PHE A 194 1.37 -18.40 15.75
N LEU A 195 2.57 -18.20 15.21
CA LEU A 195 3.80 -18.88 15.68
C LEU A 195 4.41 -18.18 16.90
N LEU A 196 3.94 -16.97 17.25
CA LEU A 196 4.49 -16.21 18.38
C LEU A 196 3.97 -16.74 19.73
N PRO A 197 4.80 -16.70 20.78
CA PRO A 197 4.39 -17.17 22.10
C PRO A 197 3.46 -16.16 22.78
N GLY A 198 2.26 -16.62 23.12
CA GLY A 198 1.32 -15.90 23.98
C GLY A 198 0.40 -14.91 23.26
N PRO A 199 -0.80 -14.66 23.83
CA PRO A 199 -1.87 -13.93 23.15
C PRO A 199 -1.54 -12.45 22.90
N LEU A 200 -0.75 -11.82 23.77
CA LEU A 200 -0.35 -10.41 23.62
C LEU A 200 0.52 -10.20 22.37
N LEU A 201 1.55 -11.02 22.18
CA LEU A 201 2.45 -10.91 21.03
C LEU A 201 1.71 -11.21 19.72
N ILE A 202 0.83 -12.20 19.72
CA ILE A 202 -0.05 -12.50 18.58
C ILE A 202 -0.91 -11.27 18.25
N GLY A 203 -1.58 -10.69 19.26
CA GLY A 203 -2.43 -9.50 19.07
C GLY A 203 -1.67 -8.30 18.52
N LEU A 204 -0.48 -8.01 19.04
CA LEU A 204 0.39 -6.93 18.56
C LEU A 204 0.87 -7.19 17.12
N ALA A 205 1.26 -8.42 16.81
CA ALA A 205 1.70 -8.77 15.46
C ALA A 205 0.55 -8.66 14.44
N LEU A 206 -0.65 -9.12 14.78
CA LEU A 206 -1.86 -8.96 13.96
C LEU A 206 -2.23 -7.49 13.75
N ALA A 207 -2.12 -6.64 14.79
CA ALA A 207 -2.28 -5.20 14.61
C ALA A 207 -1.20 -4.62 13.69
N GLY A 208 0.04 -5.13 13.81
CA GLY A 208 1.16 -4.80 12.92
C GLY A 208 0.89 -5.13 11.46
N THR A 209 0.30 -6.28 11.14
CA THR A 209 -0.01 -6.64 9.74
C THR A 209 -1.03 -5.68 9.11
N VAL A 210 -2.03 -5.24 9.87
CA VAL A 210 -3.00 -4.22 9.45
C VAL A 210 -2.30 -2.87 9.20
N ALA A 211 -1.43 -2.45 10.12
CA ALA A 211 -0.69 -1.20 9.99
C ALA A 211 0.25 -1.21 8.79
N VAL A 212 1.01 -2.29 8.57
CA VAL A 212 1.93 -2.38 7.42
C VAL A 212 1.16 -2.46 6.10
N PHE A 213 0.04 -3.18 6.04
CA PHE A 213 -0.81 -3.16 4.85
C PHE A 213 -1.33 -1.75 4.52
N ALA A 214 -1.74 -0.97 5.52
CA ALA A 214 -2.15 0.41 5.28
C ALA A 214 -0.95 1.28 4.85
N LEU A 215 0.21 1.11 5.48
CA LEU A 215 1.44 1.85 5.17
C LEU A 215 2.03 1.48 3.80
N SER A 216 1.78 0.29 3.26
CA SER A 216 2.20 -0.05 1.89
C SER A 216 1.56 0.88 0.85
N HIS A 217 0.44 1.51 1.20
CA HIS A 217 -0.27 2.49 0.39
C HIS A 217 0.19 3.93 0.63
N ILE A 218 1.24 4.18 1.43
CA ILE A 218 1.76 5.52 1.71
C ILE A 218 2.18 6.28 0.45
N TRP A 219 2.57 5.54 -0.60
CA TRP A 219 2.93 6.08 -1.90
C TRP A 219 1.77 6.81 -2.59
N PHE A 220 0.53 6.47 -2.26
CA PHE A 220 -0.67 7.18 -2.72
C PHE A 220 -1.03 8.38 -1.81
N GLY A 221 -0.31 8.56 -0.70
CA GLY A 221 -0.50 9.62 0.28
C GLY A 221 -1.20 9.14 1.57
N TRP A 222 -1.04 9.92 2.65
CA TRP A 222 -1.58 9.60 3.97
C TRP A 222 -3.09 9.38 4.00
N VAL A 223 -3.85 10.05 3.12
CA VAL A 223 -5.30 9.87 3.02
C VAL A 223 -5.64 8.43 2.63
N HIS A 224 -4.87 7.83 1.72
CA HIS A 224 -5.06 6.44 1.30
C HIS A 224 -4.65 5.46 2.41
N VAL A 225 -3.59 5.74 3.17
CA VAL A 225 -3.23 4.95 4.36
C VAL A 225 -4.40 4.88 5.33
N VAL A 226 -4.96 6.04 5.70
CA VAL A 226 -6.09 6.13 6.63
C VAL A 226 -7.33 5.45 6.05
N ALA A 227 -7.59 5.58 4.75
CA ALA A 227 -8.72 4.94 4.09
C ALA A 227 -8.61 3.41 4.02
N LYS A 228 -7.37 2.87 3.98
CA LYS A 228 -7.09 1.43 3.90
C LYS A 228 -7.07 0.73 5.25
N LEU A 229 -6.86 1.46 6.36
CA LEU A 229 -6.93 0.90 7.71
C LEU A 229 -8.25 0.16 7.99
N PRO A 230 -9.44 0.76 7.78
CA PRO A 230 -10.72 0.06 7.98
C PRO A 230 -10.87 -1.20 7.12
N LEU A 231 -10.45 -1.15 5.85
CA LEU A 231 -10.44 -2.33 4.98
C LEU A 231 -9.57 -3.43 5.58
N GLY A 232 -8.37 -3.10 6.04
CA GLY A 232 -7.46 -4.07 6.63
C GLY A 232 -7.97 -4.70 7.93
N ILE A 233 -8.64 -3.91 8.78
CA ILE A 233 -9.29 -4.40 10.01
C ILE A 233 -10.41 -5.37 9.68
N VAL A 234 -11.35 -4.98 8.81
CA VAL A 234 -12.51 -5.82 8.47
C VAL A 234 -12.08 -7.09 7.74
N ALA A 235 -11.08 -7.01 6.85
CA ALA A 235 -10.48 -8.17 6.20
C ALA A 235 -9.86 -9.14 7.21
N LEU A 236 -9.06 -8.63 8.15
CA LEU A 236 -8.48 -9.47 9.19
C LEU A 236 -9.56 -10.16 10.02
N LEU A 237 -10.58 -9.44 10.47
CA LEU A 237 -11.68 -10.02 11.23
C LEU A 237 -12.44 -11.10 10.44
N ALA A 238 -12.68 -10.89 9.15
CA ALA A 238 -13.33 -11.89 8.30
C ALA A 238 -12.48 -13.17 8.17
N VAL A 239 -11.16 -13.02 8.07
CA VAL A 239 -10.24 -14.16 7.97
C VAL A 239 -10.14 -14.93 9.28
N LEU A 240 -10.07 -14.24 10.42
CA LEU A 240 -10.05 -14.88 11.73
C LEU A 240 -11.38 -15.58 12.05
N THR A 241 -12.51 -15.04 11.61
CA THR A 241 -13.83 -15.62 11.88
C THR A 241 -14.16 -16.82 10.98
N LEU A 242 -13.77 -16.77 9.70
CA LEU A 242 -14.04 -17.86 8.75
C LEU A 242 -12.89 -18.86 8.63
N GLY A 243 -11.70 -18.56 9.18
CA GLY A 243 -10.53 -19.44 9.11
C GLY A 243 -10.01 -19.64 7.69
N THR A 244 -10.25 -18.69 6.79
CA THR A 244 -9.82 -18.71 5.38
C THR A 244 -9.57 -17.29 4.88
N VAL A 245 -8.61 -17.13 3.95
CA VAL A 245 -8.29 -15.85 3.29
C VAL A 245 -9.33 -15.42 2.23
N LEU A 246 -10.17 -16.35 1.78
CA LEU A 246 -11.11 -16.14 0.69
C LEU A 246 -12.05 -14.93 0.82
N PRO A 247 -12.70 -14.62 1.97
CA PRO A 247 -13.56 -13.44 2.10
C PRO A 247 -12.77 -12.13 1.90
N ALA A 248 -11.52 -12.08 2.38
CA ALA A 248 -10.65 -10.92 2.18
C ALA A 248 -10.27 -10.75 0.70
N VAL A 249 -9.89 -11.85 0.02
CA VAL A 249 -9.59 -11.85 -1.43
C VAL A 249 -10.79 -11.33 -2.22
N ILE A 250 -11.97 -11.89 -2.02
CA ILE A 250 -13.18 -11.50 -2.75
C ILE A 250 -13.52 -10.04 -2.48
N GLY A 251 -13.48 -9.60 -1.22
CA GLY A 251 -13.80 -8.22 -0.87
C GLY A 251 -12.80 -7.21 -1.40
N HIS A 252 -11.50 -7.52 -1.40
CA HIS A 252 -10.47 -6.66 -1.96
C HIS A 252 -10.58 -6.60 -3.49
N VAL A 253 -10.79 -7.74 -4.17
CA VAL A 253 -11.04 -7.77 -5.61
C VAL A 253 -12.27 -6.93 -5.96
N PHE A 254 -13.40 -7.15 -5.29
CA PHE A 254 -14.62 -6.38 -5.52
C PHE A 254 -14.42 -4.87 -5.32
N PHE A 255 -13.75 -4.48 -4.23
CA PHE A 255 -13.40 -3.10 -3.95
C PHE A 255 -12.55 -2.49 -5.08
N ASN A 256 -11.47 -3.18 -5.47
CA ASN A 256 -10.54 -2.69 -6.48
C ASN A 256 -11.17 -2.61 -7.88
N VAL A 257 -11.99 -3.60 -8.28
CA VAL A 257 -12.74 -3.57 -9.55
C VAL A 257 -13.70 -2.38 -9.58
N LYS A 258 -14.38 -2.09 -8.46
CA LYS A 258 -15.26 -0.93 -8.37
C LYS A 258 -14.51 0.38 -8.50
N VAL A 259 -13.38 0.54 -7.80
CA VAL A 259 -12.53 1.73 -7.92
C VAL A 259 -12.02 1.90 -9.36
N TRP A 260 -11.60 0.82 -10.00
CA TRP A 260 -11.17 0.81 -11.40
C TRP A 260 -12.29 1.28 -12.35
N HIS A 261 -13.51 0.79 -12.15
CA HIS A 261 -14.67 1.18 -12.92
C HIS A 261 -15.00 2.68 -12.72
N ASP A 262 -15.08 3.13 -11.47
CA ASP A 262 -15.37 4.53 -11.11
C ASP A 262 -14.37 5.48 -11.82
N VAL A 263 -13.06 5.16 -11.77
CA VAL A 263 -12.00 5.94 -12.44
C VAL A 263 -12.13 5.96 -13.96
N ARG A 264 -12.59 4.87 -14.59
CA ARG A 264 -12.82 4.83 -16.05
C ARG A 264 -14.05 5.63 -16.48
N THR A 265 -15.11 5.63 -15.68
CA THR A 265 -16.35 6.35 -16.01
C THR A 265 -16.30 7.85 -15.77
N MET A 266 -15.33 8.34 -14.98
CA MET A 266 -15.13 9.77 -14.72
C MET A 266 -14.28 10.47 -15.79
N ARG A 267 -13.89 9.78 -16.86
CA ARG A 267 -13.20 10.34 -18.03
C ARG A 267 -14.16 10.49 -19.19
#